data_AF-A0A961SXY1-F1
#
_entry.id   AF-A0A961SXY1-F1
#
_cell.length_a   1.000
_cell.length_b   1.000
_cell.length_c   1.000
_cell.angle_alpha   90.00
_cell.angle_beta   90.00
_cell.angle_gamma   90.00
#
_symmetry.space_group_name_H-M   'P 1'
#
loop_
_entity.id
_entity.type
_entity.pdbx_description
1 polymer ?
#
loop_
_entity_poly.entity_id
_entity_poly.type
_entity_poly.pdbx_seq_one_letter_code
_entity_poly.pdbx_strand_id
1 'polypeptide(L)'
;MSETGPGHEPPSPAICRDCITPIGDDRRRCPKCGSPRLVRHRELKSLEIAHIDCDAFYASVEKRDNPELMDKPVIIGGGRRGVVSTACYIARIRGVRSAMPMFKALEACPDAVVVRPDMEKYSRVGRQIREMMRELTPLVEPVSIDEAFLDLSGTARLHKASPAEVLLRFARRVED
;
A
#
# COMPACT_ATOMS: atom_id res chain seq x y z
N MET A 1 7.07 -42.31 19.14
CA MET A 1 7.49 -42.11 17.74
C MET A 1 6.26 -42.41 16.89
N SER A 2 5.43 -41.41 16.65
CA SER A 2 4.14 -41.55 15.96
C SER A 2 4.30 -41.06 14.51
N GLU A 3 4.03 -41.98 13.60
CA GLU A 3 4.18 -41.88 12.15
C GLU A 3 3.22 -40.83 11.57
N THR A 4 3.75 -39.87 10.82
CA THR A 4 2.98 -38.93 9.99
C THR A 4 2.62 -39.61 8.66
N GLY A 5 1.33 -39.75 8.37
CA GLY A 5 0.81 -40.32 7.13
C GLY A 5 1.17 -39.50 5.87
N PRO A 6 0.89 -40.03 4.66
CA PRO A 6 1.36 -39.47 3.41
C PRO A 6 0.58 -38.20 3.01
N GLY A 7 1.31 -37.13 2.70
CA GLY A 7 0.84 -36.12 1.73
C GLY A 7 0.31 -34.78 2.23
N HIS A 8 0.43 -34.41 3.52
CA HIS A 8 0.11 -33.04 3.94
C HIS A 8 1.39 -32.18 3.92
N GLU A 9 1.56 -31.41 2.86
CA GLU A 9 2.62 -30.40 2.80
C GLU A 9 2.42 -29.41 3.97
N PRO A 10 3.46 -29.07 4.74
CA PRO A 10 3.31 -28.16 5.85
C PRO A 10 2.74 -26.83 5.35
N PRO A 11 1.89 -26.18 6.16
CA PRO A 11 1.28 -24.92 5.78
C PRO A 11 2.36 -23.89 5.47
N SER A 12 2.22 -23.22 4.31
CA SER A 12 3.15 -22.16 3.91
C SER A 12 3.22 -21.10 5.01
N PRO A 13 4.40 -20.54 5.33
CA PRO A 13 4.51 -19.54 6.38
C PRO A 13 3.62 -18.33 6.06
N ALA A 14 3.02 -17.78 7.11
CA ALA A 14 2.16 -16.61 7.01
C ALA A 14 2.56 -15.53 8.02
N ILE A 15 2.13 -14.30 7.75
CA ILE A 15 2.31 -13.16 8.64
C ILE A 15 1.08 -12.26 8.60
N CYS A 16 0.67 -11.73 9.75
CA CYS A 16 -0.42 -10.77 9.82
C CYS A 16 0.06 -9.39 9.37
N ARG A 17 -0.62 -8.76 8.41
CA ARG A 17 -0.27 -7.41 7.93
C ARG A 17 -0.40 -6.34 9.03
N ASP A 18 -1.39 -6.49 9.92
CA ASP A 18 -1.73 -5.43 10.86
C ASP A 18 -0.84 -5.47 12.11
N CYS A 19 -0.56 -6.65 12.66
CA CYS A 19 0.23 -6.79 13.89
C CYS A 19 1.56 -7.52 13.73
N ILE A 20 1.93 -7.91 12.50
CA ILE A 20 3.23 -8.52 12.12
C ILE A 20 3.46 -9.85 12.85
N THR A 21 2.40 -10.49 13.37
CA THR A 21 2.52 -11.78 14.05
C THR A 21 2.75 -12.88 13.03
N PRO A 22 3.84 -13.66 13.14
CA PRO A 22 4.04 -14.86 12.32
C PRO A 22 2.99 -15.92 12.61
N ILE A 23 2.57 -16.65 11.58
CA ILE A 23 1.55 -17.69 11.64
C ILE A 23 2.10 -18.95 10.99
N GLY A 24 2.15 -20.03 11.76
CA GLY A 24 2.71 -21.32 11.35
C GLY A 24 1.69 -22.42 11.05
N ASP A 25 0.39 -22.10 11.05
CA ASP A 25 -0.70 -23.04 10.76
C ASP A 25 -1.67 -22.44 9.71
N ASP A 26 -2.72 -23.18 9.33
CA ASP A 26 -3.69 -22.78 8.29
C ASP A 26 -4.87 -21.92 8.80
N ARG A 27 -4.72 -21.26 9.95
CA ARG A 27 -5.78 -20.38 10.44
C ARG A 27 -6.07 -19.25 9.45
N ARG A 28 -7.35 -18.88 9.40
CA ARG A 28 -7.85 -17.79 8.53
C ARG A 28 -7.78 -16.41 9.18
N ARG A 29 -7.46 -16.32 10.48
CA ARG A 29 -7.40 -15.07 11.25
C ARG A 29 -6.18 -15.04 12.16
N CYS A 30 -5.64 -13.85 12.38
CA CYS A 30 -4.50 -13.66 13.28
C CYS A 30 -4.86 -14.07 14.72
N PRO A 31 -4.05 -14.90 15.40
CA PRO A 31 -4.28 -15.28 16.79
C PRO A 31 -4.21 -14.08 17.74
N LYS A 32 -3.41 -13.07 17.40
CA LYS A 32 -3.09 -11.95 18.27
C LYS A 32 -4.11 -10.82 18.20
N CYS A 33 -4.49 -10.40 16.99
CA CYS A 33 -5.39 -9.26 16.78
C CYS A 33 -6.72 -9.60 16.09
N GLY A 34 -6.97 -10.86 15.73
CA GLY A 34 -8.20 -11.27 15.04
C GLY A 34 -8.33 -10.84 13.58
N SER A 35 -7.37 -10.08 13.06
CA SER A 35 -7.35 -9.58 11.68
C SER A 35 -7.42 -10.72 10.65
N PRO A 36 -8.23 -10.56 9.58
CA PRO A 36 -8.23 -11.48 8.44
C PRO A 36 -7.07 -11.21 7.44
N ARG A 37 -6.31 -10.12 7.60
CA ARG A 37 -5.27 -9.68 6.65
C ARG A 37 -3.98 -10.49 6.83
N LEU A 38 -4.01 -11.75 6.44
CA LEU A 38 -2.85 -12.65 6.47
C LEU A 38 -2.21 -12.72 5.09
N VAL A 39 -0.89 -12.55 5.02
CA VAL A 39 -0.09 -12.81 3.81
C VAL A 39 0.57 -14.16 3.99
N ARG A 40 0.40 -15.06 3.02
CA ARG A 40 0.94 -16.42 3.04
C ARG A 40 1.71 -16.68 1.77
N HIS A 41 2.95 -17.13 1.90
CA HIS A 41 3.81 -17.45 0.75
C HIS A 41 4.88 -18.46 1.18
N ARG A 42 5.24 -19.41 0.31
CA ARG A 42 6.28 -20.41 0.62
C ARG A 42 7.62 -19.75 0.93
N GLU A 43 7.95 -18.72 0.16
CA GLU A 43 9.20 -17.96 0.24
C GLU A 43 9.08 -16.69 1.09
N LEU A 44 8.06 -16.57 1.97
CA LEU A 44 7.80 -15.34 2.73
C LEU A 44 9.02 -14.77 3.46
N LYS A 45 9.98 -15.62 3.84
CA LYS A 45 11.21 -15.23 4.54
C LYS A 45 12.36 -14.80 3.60
N SER A 46 12.24 -15.02 2.30
CA SER A 46 13.28 -14.81 1.28
C SER A 46 12.82 -14.00 0.07
N LEU A 47 11.64 -13.36 0.12
CA LEU A 47 11.18 -12.42 -0.91
C LEU A 47 11.94 -11.09 -0.79
N GLU A 48 13.07 -10.97 -1.49
CA GLU A 48 14.00 -9.84 -1.32
C GLU A 48 13.71 -8.63 -2.22
N ILE A 49 13.00 -8.81 -3.33
CA ILE A 49 12.58 -7.70 -4.21
C ILE A 49 11.20 -7.20 -3.81
N ALA A 50 11.09 -5.91 -3.52
CA ALA A 50 9.84 -5.27 -3.16
C ALA A 50 9.41 -4.28 -4.24
N HIS A 51 8.12 -4.28 -4.53
CA HIS A 51 7.46 -3.20 -5.24
C HIS A 51 6.59 -2.43 -4.26
N ILE A 52 6.81 -1.13 -4.14
CA ILE A 52 6.06 -0.25 -3.23
C ILE A 52 5.31 0.77 -4.09
N ASP A 53 4.01 0.88 -3.87
CA ASP A 53 3.09 1.80 -4.54
C ASP A 53 2.13 2.38 -3.48
N CYS A 54 1.98 3.70 -3.42
CA CYS A 54 1.13 4.35 -2.43
C CYS A 54 -0.32 4.48 -2.93
N ASP A 55 -1.25 3.93 -2.17
CA ASP A 55 -2.66 3.89 -2.50
C ASP A 55 -3.26 5.29 -2.75
N ALA A 56 -3.82 5.49 -3.95
CA ALA A 56 -4.54 6.71 -4.35
C ALA A 56 -3.81 8.00 -3.94
N PHE A 57 -2.49 8.04 -4.13
CA PHE A 57 -1.55 8.92 -3.45
C PHE A 57 -2.02 10.37 -3.29
N TYR A 58 -2.40 11.06 -4.37
CA TYR A 58 -2.80 12.48 -4.29
C TYR A 58 -4.06 12.66 -3.43
N ALA A 59 -5.05 11.79 -3.60
CA ALA A 59 -6.29 11.87 -2.83
C ALA A 59 -6.06 11.51 -1.35
N SER A 60 -5.17 10.56 -1.08
CA SER A 60 -4.76 10.19 0.29
C SER A 60 -4.06 11.35 0.99
N VAL A 61 -3.17 12.07 0.29
CA VAL A 61 -2.52 13.29 0.81
C VAL A 61 -3.53 14.40 1.10
N GLU A 62 -4.49 14.65 0.21
CA GLU A 62 -5.55 15.65 0.47
C GLU A 62 -6.45 15.26 1.65
N LYS A 63 -6.80 13.98 1.80
CA LYS A 63 -7.62 13.51 2.93
C LYS A 63 -6.88 13.57 4.26
N ARG A 64 -5.59 13.22 4.29
CA ARG A 64 -4.74 13.35 5.49
C ARG A 64 -4.70 14.80 5.98
N ASP A 65 -4.52 15.74 5.06
CA ASP A 65 -4.34 17.15 5.41
C ASP A 65 -5.66 17.89 5.66
N ASN A 66 -6.81 17.30 5.28
CA ASN A 66 -8.13 17.87 5.48
C ASN A 66 -9.14 16.82 6.00
N PRO A 67 -9.39 16.78 7.33
CA PRO A 67 -10.32 15.84 7.94
C PRO A 67 -11.75 15.89 7.38
N GLU A 68 -12.20 17.02 6.84
CA GLU A 68 -13.54 17.13 6.23
C GLU A 68 -13.72 16.30 4.96
N LEU A 69 -12.62 15.80 4.38
CA LEU A 69 -12.61 14.98 3.17
C LEU A 69 -12.62 13.47 3.45
N MET A 70 -12.42 13.04 4.70
CA MET A 70 -12.19 11.63 5.06
C MET A 70 -13.28 10.71 4.51
N ASP A 71 -14.55 11.04 4.75
CA ASP A 71 -15.69 10.21 4.34
C ASP A 71 -16.32 10.67 3.01
N LYS A 72 -15.69 11.61 2.31
CA LYS A 72 -16.22 12.16 1.05
C LYS A 72 -15.62 11.47 -0.19
N PRO A 73 -16.39 11.35 -1.28
CA PRO A 73 -15.83 11.01 -2.59
C PRO A 73 -14.96 12.17 -3.09
N VAL A 74 -13.64 11.98 -3.06
CA VAL A 74 -12.65 12.97 -3.52
C VAL A 74 -12.09 12.59 -4.88
N ILE A 75 -12.03 13.57 -5.79
CA ILE A 75 -11.41 13.49 -7.11
C ILE A 75 -10.34 14.58 -7.19
N ILE A 76 -9.12 14.19 -7.53
CA ILE A 76 -8.03 15.10 -7.86
C ILE A 76 -8.02 15.26 -9.39
N GLY A 77 -8.23 16.49 -9.85
CA GLY A 77 -8.30 16.79 -11.28
C GLY A 77 -8.98 18.13 -11.56
N GLY A 78 -9.53 18.29 -12.75
CA GLY A 78 -10.24 19.50 -13.16
C GLY A 78 -9.68 20.16 -14.41
N GLY A 79 -10.22 21.34 -14.73
CA GLY A 79 -9.93 22.07 -15.97
C GLY A 79 -11.00 21.85 -17.05
N ARG A 80 -11.10 22.78 -18.01
CA ARG A 80 -12.19 22.85 -19.02
C ARG A 80 -12.29 21.62 -19.93
N ARG A 81 -11.18 20.89 -20.10
CA ARG A 81 -11.06 19.59 -20.80
C ARG A 81 -10.21 18.62 -19.98
N GLY A 82 -10.35 18.69 -18.66
CA GLY A 82 -9.55 17.93 -17.72
C GLY A 82 -9.90 16.45 -17.66
N VAL A 83 -8.96 15.69 -17.10
CA VAL A 83 -9.16 14.30 -16.69
C VAL A 83 -8.95 14.15 -15.19
N VAL A 84 -9.44 13.06 -14.64
CA VAL A 84 -9.14 12.63 -13.27
C VAL A 84 -7.66 12.25 -13.20
N SER A 85 -6.87 12.96 -12.41
CA SER A 85 -5.50 12.54 -12.08
C SER A 85 -5.55 11.33 -11.15
N THR A 86 -6.29 11.47 -10.04
CA THR A 86 -6.45 10.44 -9.02
C THR A 86 -7.84 10.54 -8.41
N ALA A 87 -8.43 9.43 -8.00
CA ALA A 87 -9.67 9.39 -7.24
C ALA A 87 -9.51 8.50 -6.03
N CYS A 88 -10.08 8.90 -4.88
CA CYS A 88 -10.10 8.05 -3.69
C CYS A 88 -11.01 6.83 -3.88
N TYR A 89 -10.87 5.83 -3.02
CA TYR A 89 -11.65 4.59 -3.12
C TYR A 89 -13.17 4.80 -3.10
N ILE A 90 -13.70 5.77 -2.34
CA ILE A 90 -15.14 6.08 -2.31
C ILE A 90 -15.65 6.49 -3.70
N ALA A 91 -14.88 7.32 -4.42
CA ALA A 91 -15.22 7.71 -5.80
C ALA A 91 -14.99 6.55 -6.79
N ARG A 92 -13.95 5.73 -6.59
CA ARG A 92 -13.67 4.56 -7.45
C ARG A 92 -14.79 3.52 -7.40
N ILE A 93 -15.36 3.27 -6.22
CA ILE A 93 -16.52 2.35 -6.05
C ILE A 93 -17.71 2.82 -6.88
N ARG A 94 -17.86 4.12 -7.10
CA ARG A 94 -18.92 4.74 -7.91
C ARG A 94 -18.59 4.80 -9.40
N GLY A 95 -17.47 4.23 -9.83
CA GLY A 95 -17.09 4.11 -11.24
C GLY A 95 -16.09 5.16 -11.74
N VAL A 96 -15.63 6.07 -10.88
CA VAL A 96 -14.59 7.05 -11.25
C VAL A 96 -13.24 6.35 -11.40
N ARG A 97 -12.50 6.65 -12.48
CA ARG A 97 -11.17 6.06 -12.75
C ARG A 97 -10.15 7.14 -13.09
N SER A 98 -8.87 6.85 -12.88
CA SER A 98 -7.79 7.70 -13.38
C SER A 98 -7.87 7.83 -14.91
N ALA A 99 -7.43 8.98 -15.43
CA ALA A 99 -7.55 9.40 -16.82
C ALA A 99 -9.00 9.52 -17.37
N MET A 100 -10.03 9.30 -16.55
CA MET A 100 -11.43 9.51 -16.95
C MET A 100 -11.68 11.01 -17.22
N PRO A 101 -12.38 11.39 -18.31
CA PRO A 101 -12.80 12.77 -18.53
C PRO A 101 -13.65 13.28 -17.36
N MET A 102 -13.38 14.52 -16.90
CA MET A 102 -14.03 15.05 -15.69
C MET A 102 -15.56 15.07 -15.77
N PHE A 103 -16.14 15.31 -16.95
CA PHE A 103 -17.60 15.30 -17.11
C PHE A 103 -18.21 13.92 -16.84
N LYS A 104 -17.56 12.83 -17.29
CA LYS A 104 -17.99 11.45 -16.99
C LYS A 104 -17.79 11.10 -15.52
N ALA A 105 -16.71 11.60 -14.93
CA ALA A 105 -16.43 11.37 -13.52
C ALA A 105 -17.51 12.02 -12.62
N LEU A 106 -17.94 13.24 -12.96
CA LEU A 106 -19.00 13.96 -12.25
C LEU A 106 -20.39 13.39 -12.55
N GLU A 107 -20.63 12.83 -13.74
CA GLU A 107 -21.85 12.07 -14.04
C GLU A 107 -21.93 10.79 -13.18
N ALA A 108 -20.81 10.06 -13.04
CA ALA A 108 -20.73 8.86 -12.22
C ALA A 108 -20.77 9.14 -10.71
N CYS A 109 -20.26 10.30 -10.27
CA CYS A 109 -20.22 10.70 -8.86
C CYS A 109 -20.57 12.19 -8.71
N PRO A 110 -21.86 12.57 -8.74
CA PRO A 110 -22.29 13.98 -8.77
C PRO A 110 -21.96 14.80 -7.52
N ASP A 111 -21.85 14.12 -6.38
CA ASP A 111 -21.49 14.68 -5.07
C ASP A 111 -19.98 14.63 -4.78
N ALA A 112 -19.15 14.33 -5.78
CA ALA A 112 -17.70 14.33 -5.64
C ALA A 112 -17.14 15.71 -5.30
N VAL A 113 -16.27 15.78 -4.29
CA VAL A 113 -15.44 16.94 -4.04
C VAL A 113 -14.26 16.91 -5.00
N VAL A 114 -14.21 17.90 -5.90
CA VAL A 114 -13.10 18.06 -6.85
C VAL A 114 -12.05 18.98 -6.27
N VAL A 115 -10.82 18.48 -6.14
CA VAL A 115 -9.66 19.23 -5.68
C VAL A 115 -8.68 19.41 -6.84
N ARG A 116 -8.18 20.63 -7.03
CA ARG A 116 -7.16 20.91 -8.04
C ARG A 116 -5.83 20.27 -7.62
N PRO A 117 -5.08 19.64 -8.53
CA PRO A 117 -3.80 19.04 -8.19
C PRO A 117 -2.78 20.06 -7.67
N ASP A 118 -2.10 19.74 -6.57
CA ASP A 118 -0.94 20.46 -6.04
C ASP A 118 0.33 19.60 -6.20
N MET A 119 0.99 19.73 -7.35
CA MET A 119 2.14 18.89 -7.71
C MET A 119 3.37 19.14 -6.82
N GLU A 120 3.53 20.35 -6.29
CA GLU A 120 4.64 20.67 -5.38
C GLU A 120 4.45 19.93 -4.05
N LYS A 121 3.24 20.00 -3.49
CA LYS A 121 2.84 19.26 -2.29
C LYS A 121 3.05 17.75 -2.47
N TYR A 122 2.54 17.16 -3.56
CA TYR A 122 2.68 15.72 -3.80
C TYR A 122 4.14 15.29 -3.98
N SER A 123 4.93 16.08 -4.70
CA SER A 123 6.36 15.81 -4.87
C SER A 123 7.12 15.87 -3.54
N ARG A 124 6.78 16.82 -2.66
CA ARG A 124 7.38 16.92 -1.32
C ARG A 124 7.06 15.70 -0.47
N VAL A 125 5.81 15.24 -0.44
CA VAL A 125 5.41 14.04 0.31
C VAL A 125 6.07 12.79 -0.29
N GLY A 126 6.11 12.66 -1.62
CA GLY A 126 6.76 11.53 -2.29
C GLY A 126 8.25 11.43 -1.95
N ARG A 127 8.94 12.57 -1.83
CA ARG A 127 10.34 12.61 -1.36
C ARG A 127 10.51 12.11 0.07
N GLN A 128 9.57 12.41 0.98
CA GLN A 128 9.61 11.92 2.36
C GLN A 128 9.46 10.40 2.40
N ILE A 129 8.51 9.84 1.65
CA ILE A 129 8.33 8.38 1.56
C ILE A 129 9.58 7.74 0.93
N ARG A 130 10.15 8.36 -0.11
CA ARG A 130 11.39 7.89 -0.74
C ARG A 130 12.56 7.87 0.23
N GLU A 131 12.65 8.83 1.13
CA GLU A 131 13.69 8.86 2.16
C GLU A 131 13.50 7.70 3.13
N MET A 132 12.27 7.44 3.59
CA MET A 132 11.97 6.26 4.40
C MET A 132 12.32 4.94 3.67
N MET A 133 12.12 4.86 2.34
CA MET A 133 12.53 3.69 1.54
C MET A 133 14.05 3.51 1.57
N ARG A 134 14.82 4.61 1.43
CA ARG A 134 16.29 4.60 1.45
C ARG A 134 16.87 4.20 2.81
N GLU A 135 16.12 4.38 3.90
CA GLU A 135 16.50 3.85 5.21
C GLU A 135 16.48 2.30 5.25
N LEU A 136 15.71 1.65 4.37
CA LEU A 136 15.65 0.18 4.31
C LEU A 136 16.81 -0.41 3.50
N THR A 137 17.15 0.22 2.38
CA THR A 137 18.21 -0.23 1.45
C THR A 137 18.67 0.95 0.58
N PRO A 138 19.95 1.03 0.20
CA PRO A 138 20.39 2.00 -0.81
C PRO A 138 19.92 1.65 -2.22
N LEU A 139 19.52 0.40 -2.47
CA LEU A 139 19.09 -0.09 -3.78
C LEU A 139 17.61 0.22 -4.00
N VAL A 140 17.33 1.49 -4.30
CA VAL A 140 15.98 2.01 -4.58
C VAL A 140 15.93 2.52 -6.02
N GLU A 141 15.03 1.97 -6.82
CA GLU A 141 14.74 2.40 -8.20
C GLU A 141 13.36 3.08 -8.26
N PRO A 142 13.30 4.41 -8.39
CA PRO A 142 12.04 5.13 -8.55
C PRO A 142 11.37 4.88 -9.90
N VAL A 143 10.10 4.52 -9.88
CA VAL A 143 9.24 4.45 -11.07
C VAL A 143 8.44 5.75 -11.23
N SER A 144 7.92 6.26 -10.11
CA SER A 144 7.14 7.50 -10.05
C SER A 144 7.38 8.24 -8.72
N ILE A 145 6.57 9.27 -8.45
CA ILE A 145 6.66 10.03 -7.19
C ILE A 145 6.21 9.21 -5.96
N ASP A 146 5.37 8.20 -6.16
CA ASP A 146 4.79 7.33 -5.13
C ASP A 146 5.15 5.85 -5.28
N GLU A 147 5.90 5.48 -6.33
CA GLU A 147 6.17 4.09 -6.70
C GLU A 147 7.67 3.76 -6.85
N ALA A 148 8.08 2.58 -6.39
CA ALA A 148 9.48 2.18 -6.28
C ALA A 148 9.70 0.66 -6.33
N PHE A 149 10.80 0.24 -6.95
CA PHE A 149 11.41 -1.05 -6.66
C PHE A 149 12.52 -0.90 -5.62
N LEU A 150 12.58 -1.86 -4.69
CA LEU A 150 13.63 -1.97 -3.67
C LEU A 150 14.23 -3.37 -3.72
N ASP A 151 15.55 -3.45 -3.60
CA ASP A 151 16.27 -4.71 -3.37
C ASP A 151 16.74 -4.79 -1.91
N LEU A 152 16.16 -5.73 -1.16
CA LEU A 152 16.45 -6.00 0.26
C LEU A 152 17.42 -7.18 0.45
N SER A 153 18.03 -7.69 -0.62
CA SER A 153 18.98 -8.81 -0.56
C SER A 153 20.10 -8.52 0.44
N GLY A 154 20.33 -9.47 1.36
CA GLY A 154 21.39 -9.35 2.37
C GLY A 154 21.11 -8.36 3.52
N THR A 155 19.96 -7.68 3.55
CA THR A 155 19.64 -6.69 4.61
C THR A 155 19.12 -7.33 5.91
N ALA A 156 18.84 -8.64 5.94
CA ALA A 156 18.21 -9.32 7.06
C ALA A 156 18.96 -9.17 8.40
N ARG A 157 20.30 -9.16 8.38
CA ARG A 157 21.12 -8.99 9.59
C ARG A 157 21.04 -7.56 10.15
N LEU A 158 20.97 -6.56 9.26
CA LEU A 158 20.82 -5.15 9.64
C LEU A 158 19.47 -4.92 10.32
N HIS A 159 18.39 -5.42 9.69
CA HIS A 159 17.02 -5.20 10.16
C HIS A 159 16.56 -6.17 11.26
N LYS A 160 17.33 -7.25 11.50
CA LYS A 160 16.98 -8.35 12.41
C LYS A 160 15.57 -8.90 12.11
N ALA A 161 15.24 -9.00 10.84
CA ALA A 161 13.91 -9.34 10.34
C ALA A 161 13.99 -9.84 8.89
N SER A 162 12.99 -10.59 8.44
CA SER A 162 12.87 -10.93 7.01
C SER A 162 12.48 -9.69 6.18
N PRO A 163 12.75 -9.66 4.87
CA PRO A 163 12.28 -8.59 4.00
C PRO A 163 10.77 -8.32 4.10
N ALA A 164 9.94 -9.38 4.19
CA ALA A 164 8.50 -9.22 4.36
C ALA A 164 8.13 -8.54 5.69
N GLU A 165 8.81 -8.86 6.79
CA GLU A 165 8.60 -8.19 8.09
C GLU A 165 9.03 -6.71 8.02
N VAL A 166 10.16 -6.43 7.36
CA VAL A 166 10.66 -5.07 7.15
C VAL A 166 9.64 -4.23 6.36
N LEU A 167 9.11 -4.78 5.26
CA LEU A 167 8.11 -4.11 4.43
C LEU A 167 6.79 -3.87 5.16
N LEU A 168 6.35 -4.79 6.01
CA LEU A 168 5.15 -4.58 6.82
C LEU A 168 5.35 -3.50 7.89
N ARG A 169 6.53 -3.43 8.51
CA ARG A 169 6.88 -2.33 9.44
C ARG A 169 6.93 -1.01 8.70
N PHE A 170 7.52 -0.99 7.52
CA PHE A 170 7.59 0.19 6.65
C PHE A 170 6.19 0.68 6.27
N ALA A 171 5.33 -0.21 5.77
CA ALA A 171 3.96 0.16 5.40
C ALA A 171 3.19 0.79 6.57
N ARG A 172 3.30 0.20 7.77
CA ARG A 172 2.69 0.78 8.98
C ARG A 172 3.24 2.16 9.33
N ARG A 173 4.56 2.35 9.24
CA ARG A 173 5.19 3.66 9.50
C ARG A 173 4.76 4.73 8.48
N VAL A 174 4.44 4.34 7.25
CA VAL A 174 3.91 5.27 6.23
C VAL A 174 2.44 5.62 6.49
N GLU A 175 1.68 4.68 7.07
CA GLU A 175 0.27 4.86 7.44
C GLU A 175 0.07 5.66 8.74
N ASP A 176 1.03 5.63 9.67
CA ASP A 176 1.05 6.38 10.94
C ASP A 176 1.33 7.89 10.73
#